data_AF-W1XBS8-F1
#
_entry.id   AF-W1XBS8-F1
#
_cell.length_a   1.000
_cell.length_b   1.000
_cell.length_c   1.000
_cell.angle_alpha   90.00
_cell.angle_beta   90.00
_cell.angle_gamma   90.00
#
_symmetry.space_group_name_H-M   'P 1'
#
loop_
_entity.id
_entity.type
_entity.pdbx_description
1 polymer ?
#
loop_
_entity_poly.entity_id
_entity_poly.type
_entity_poly.pdbx_seq_one_letter_code
_entity_poly.pdbx_strand_id
1 'polypeptide(L)' 'ALSGEFNDVLLALNLSPLVHSDRDAELLAREMILAHEKWLPNFADCIAELKKAH' A
#
# COMPACT_ATOMS: atom_id res chain seq x y z
N ALA A 1 1.18 6.18 -7.59
CA ALA A 1 0.24 5.49 -8.49
C ALA A 1 -0.88 6.45 -8.86
N LEU A 2 -1.28 6.49 -10.12
CA LEU A 2 -2.40 7.31 -10.60
C LEU A 2 -3.76 6.72 -10.20
N SER A 3 -3.80 5.41 -9.97
CA SER A 3 -4.98 4.62 -9.64
C SER A 3 -5.43 4.73 -8.18
N GLY A 4 -4.51 4.93 -7.23
CA GLY A 4 -4.85 4.95 -5.80
C GLY A 4 -5.13 3.57 -5.20
N GLU A 5 -4.89 2.51 -5.96
CA GLU A 5 -5.24 1.13 -5.61
C GLU A 5 -4.15 0.44 -4.78
N PHE A 6 -4.57 -0.29 -3.74
CA PHE A 6 -3.67 -1.07 -2.89
C PHE A 6 -2.95 -2.18 -3.66
N ASN A 7 -3.68 -2.86 -4.55
CA ASN A 7 -3.16 -3.98 -5.34
C ASN A 7 -2.02 -3.58 -6.26
N ASP A 8 -2.02 -2.34 -6.77
CA ASP A 8 -0.94 -1.84 -7.61
C ASP A 8 0.35 -1.64 -6.81
N VAL A 9 0.22 -1.19 -5.56
CA VAL A 9 1.36 -1.06 -4.63
C VAL A 9 1.88 -2.44 -4.24
N LEU A 10 0.98 -3.38 -3.96
CA LEU A 10 1.34 -4.77 -3.64
C LEU A 10 2.09 -5.43 -4.80
N LEU A 11 1.58 -5.29 -6.03
CA LEU A 11 2.22 -5.80 -7.23
C LEU A 11 3.61 -5.20 -7.43
N ALA A 12 3.75 -3.88 -7.24
CA ALA A 12 5.03 -3.21 -7.35
C ALA A 12 6.05 -3.70 -6.31
N LEU A 13 5.61 -4.00 -5.09
CA LEU A 13 6.45 -4.56 -4.05
C LEU A 13 6.82 -6.02 -4.30
N ASN A 14 5.90 -6.84 -4.79
CA ASN A 14 6.17 -8.25 -5.15
C ASN A 14 7.10 -8.39 -6.38
N LEU A 15 7.14 -7.37 -7.25
CA LEU A 15 8.12 -7.31 -8.34
C LEU A 15 9.51 -6.86 -7.87
N SER A 16 9.64 -6.35 -6.64
CA SER A 16 10.92 -5.92 -6.10
C SER A 16 11.76 -7.12 -5.68
N PRO A 17 13.01 -7.26 -6.17
CA PRO A 17 13.90 -8.35 -5.78
C PRO A 17 14.38 -8.26 -4.33
N LEU A 18 13.94 -7.24 -3.57
CA LEU A 18 14.26 -7.06 -2.15
C LEU A 18 13.14 -7.54 -1.23
N VAL A 19 11.95 -7.80 -1.78
CA VAL A 19 10.79 -8.26 -1.02
C VAL A 19 10.56 -9.72 -1.40
N HIS A 20 10.88 -10.62 -0.48
CA HIS A 20 10.91 -12.07 -0.74
C HIS A 20 9.65 -12.80 -0.25
N SER A 21 8.67 -12.08 0.27
CA SER A 21 7.48 -12.65 0.91
C SER A 21 6.27 -11.78 0.59
N ASP A 22 5.21 -12.40 0.07
CA ASP A 22 3.93 -11.73 -0.21
C ASP A 22 3.34 -11.08 1.06
N ARG A 23 3.54 -11.74 2.21
CA ARG A 23 3.08 -11.24 3.51
C ARG A 23 3.84 -9.99 3.95
N ASP A 24 5.14 -9.96 3.69
CA ASP A 24 5.98 -8.81 4.03
C ASP A 24 5.69 -7.65 3.07
N ALA A 25 5.41 -7.94 1.80
CA ALA A 25 4.96 -6.97 0.82
C ALA A 25 3.64 -6.31 1.24
N GLU A 26 2.67 -7.10 1.71
CA GLU A 26 1.37 -6.61 2.17
C GLU A 26 1.50 -5.70 3.40
N LEU A 27 2.26 -6.14 4.40
CA LEU A 27 2.51 -5.34 5.60
C LEU A 27 3.22 -4.03 5.24
N LEU A 28 4.26 -4.11 4.40
CA LEU A 28 5.03 -2.96 3.97
C LEU A 28 4.17 -1.98 3.14
N ALA A 29 3.35 -2.47 2.21
CA ALA A 29 2.43 -1.66 1.43
C ALA A 29 1.49 -0.86 2.33
N ARG A 30 0.88 -1.55 3.31
CA ARG A 30 -0.06 -0.96 4.25
C ARG A 30 0.59 0.12 5.08
N GLU A 31 1.73 -0.17 5.71
CA GLU A 31 2.45 0.79 6.55
C GLU A 31 2.96 1.98 5.73
N MET A 32 3.46 1.76 4.50
CA MET A 32 3.91 2.85 3.64
C MET A 32 2.79 3.81 3.25
N ILE A 33 1.62 3.28 2.89
CA ILE A 33 0.45 4.07 2.51
C ILE A 33 -0.09 4.85 3.72
N LEU A 34 -0.18 4.22 4.89
CA LEU A 34 -0.63 4.88 6.12
C LEU A 34 0.35 5.97 6.59
N ALA A 35 1.66 5.70 6.55
CA ALA A 35 2.67 6.67 6.96
C ALA A 35 2.71 7.92 6.05
N HIS A 36 2.35 7.77 4.76
CA HIS A 36 2.37 8.84 3.77
C HIS A 36 0.97 9.36 3.43
N GLU A 37 -0.01 9.17 4.30
CA GLU A 37 -1.42 9.56 4.06
C GLU A 37 -1.58 11.02 3.63
N LYS A 38 -0.77 11.93 4.17
CA LYS A 38 -0.82 13.37 3.88
C LYS A 38 -0.38 13.71 2.45
N TRP A 39 0.40 12.84 1.82
CA TRP A 39 1.03 13.06 0.52
C TRP A 39 0.37 12.23 -0.60
N LEU A 40 -0.59 11.37 -0.26
CA LEU A 40 -1.25 10.45 -1.19
C LEU A 40 -2.77 10.72 -1.25
N PRO A 41 -3.20 11.88 -1.79
CA PRO A 41 -4.62 12.22 -1.89
C PRO A 41 -5.39 11.21 -2.76
N ASN A 42 -4.74 10.61 -3.75
CA ASN A 42 -5.34 9.59 -4.61
C ASN A 42 -5.58 8.25 -3.88
N PHE A 43 -4.93 8.02 -2.73
CA PHE A 43 -5.12 6.82 -1.92
C PHE A 43 -6.09 7.07 -0.75
N ALA A 44 -6.79 8.21 -0.69
CA ALA A 44 -7.65 8.55 0.43
C ALA A 44 -8.72 7.47 0.72
N ASP A 45 -9.34 6.91 -0.32
CA ASP A 45 -10.33 5.84 -0.19
C ASP A 45 -9.68 4.53 0.30
N CYS A 46 -8.53 4.17 -0.27
CA CYS A 46 -7.73 3.01 0.16
C CYS A 46 -7.31 3.14 1.63
N ILE A 47 -6.85 4.32 2.06
CA ILE A 47 -6.47 4.61 3.45
C ILE A 47 -7.68 4.48 4.38
N ALA A 48 -8.85 4.97 3.97
CA ALA A 48 -10.08 4.86 4.75
C ALA A 48 -10.46 3.39 4.99
N GLU A 49 -10.36 2.55 3.97
CA GLU A 49 -10.61 1.10 4.09
C GLU A 49 -9.54 0.41 4.95
N LEU A 50 -8.25 0.74 4.77
CA LEU A 50 -7.16 0.19 5.58
C LEU A 50 -7.28 0.55 7.06
N LYS A 51 -7.82 1.74 7.39
CA LYS A 51 -8.08 2.17 8.77
C LYS A 51 -9.30 1.51 9.40
N LYS A 52 -10.32 1.13 8.61
CA LYS A 52 -11.48 0.37 9.12
C LYS A 52 -11.13 -1.06 9.47
N ALA A 53 -10.15 -1.64 8.77
CA ALA A 53 -9.65 -2.99 9.01
C ALA A 53 -8.61 -3.07 10.15
N HIS A 54 -8.50 -2.03 10.99
CA HIS A 54 -7.60 -1.96 12.14
C HIS A 54 -8.44 -1.85 13.42
#